data_AF-A0A659PK19-F1
#
_entry.id   AF-A0A659PK19-F1
#
_cell.length_a   1.000
_cell.length_b   1.000
_cell.length_c   1.000
_cell.angle_alpha   90.00
_cell.angle_beta   90.00
_cell.angle_gamma   90.00
#
_symmetry.space_group_name_H-M   'P 1'
#
loop_
_entity.id
_entity.type
_entity.pdbx_description
1 polymer ?
#
loop_
_entity_poly.entity_id
_entity_poly.type
_entity_poly.pdbx_seq_one_letter_code
_entity_poly.pdbx_strand_id
1 'polypeptide(L)'
;ACLRAQGASETIRDSRSQSEQSRDELTTKALSALQQGGDAQAILQDLAWKLTNRLIHAPTKSLQQAARDGDDERLNILRDSLGLE
;
A
#
# COMPACT_ATOMS: atom_id res chain seq x y z
N ALA A 1 21.76 -19.46 10.38
CA ALA A 1 20.92 -18.25 10.45
C ALA A 1 19.47 -18.67 10.71
N CYS A 2 18.81 -18.07 11.69
CA CYS A 2 17.58 -18.55 12.33
C CYS A 2 16.34 -18.43 11.41
N LEU A 3 15.47 -19.45 11.41
CA LEU A 3 14.19 -19.53 10.68
C LEU A 3 13.29 -18.29 10.86
N ARG A 4 13.40 -17.57 11.98
CA ARG A 4 12.65 -16.32 12.24
C ARG A 4 13.07 -15.15 11.34
N ALA A 5 14.36 -15.05 11.03
CA ALA A 5 14.84 -14.02 10.10
C ALA A 5 14.41 -14.31 8.64
N GLN A 6 14.16 -15.58 8.32
CA GLN A 6 13.66 -15.99 7.01
C GLN A 6 12.18 -15.60 6.82
N GLY A 7 11.32 -15.82 7.82
CA GLY A 7 9.91 -15.46 7.75
C GLY A 7 9.63 -13.95 7.70
N ALA A 8 10.43 -13.13 8.40
CA ALA A 8 10.32 -11.67 8.31
C ALA A 8 10.72 -11.15 6.92
N SER A 9 11.75 -11.73 6.31
CA SER A 9 12.19 -11.39 4.95
C SER A 9 11.14 -11.75 3.89
N GLU A 10 10.46 -12.88 4.08
CA GLU A 10 9.34 -13.30 3.22
C GLU A 10 8.16 -12.33 3.32
N THR A 11 7.76 -11.93 4.53
CA THR A 11 6.66 -10.97 4.73
C THR A 11 6.95 -9.61 4.08
N ILE A 12 8.19 -9.12 4.18
CA ILE A 12 8.61 -7.87 3.52
C ILE A 12 8.55 -8.03 1.99
N ARG A 13 9.00 -9.17 1.46
CA ARG A 13 8.94 -9.46 0.02
C ARG A 13 7.50 -9.48 -0.48
N ASP A 14 6.60 -10.15 0.24
CA ASP A 14 5.19 -10.24 -0.15
C ASP A 14 4.51 -8.87 -0.12
N SER A 15 4.81 -8.03 0.88
CA SER A 15 4.29 -6.66 0.94
C SER A 15 4.77 -5.82 -0.24
N ARG A 16 6.03 -5.97 -0.65
CA ARG A 16 6.58 -5.26 -1.82
C ARG A 16 5.96 -5.76 -3.12
N SER A 17 5.87 -7.08 -3.28
CA SER A 17 5.28 -7.71 -4.47
C SER A 17 3.82 -7.28 -4.67
N GLN A 18 3.01 -7.24 -3.60
CA GLN A 18 1.63 -6.75 -3.67
C GLN A 18 1.54 -5.27 -4.10
N SER A 19 2.48 -4.44 -3.62
CA SER A 19 2.56 -3.02 -3.97
C SER A 19 2.96 -2.82 -5.45
N GLU A 20 3.94 -3.59 -5.91
CA GLU A 20 4.40 -3.60 -7.30
C GLU A 20 3.31 -4.07 -8.26
N GLN A 21 2.63 -5.17 -7.93
CA GLN A 21 1.51 -5.67 -8.71
C GLN A 21 0.40 -4.61 -8.84
N SER A 22 0.06 -3.94 -7.74
CA SER A 22 -0.95 -2.87 -7.76
C SER A 22 -0.53 -1.70 -8.66
N ARG A 23 0.75 -1.29 -8.61
CA ARG A 23 1.30 -0.26 -9.49
C ARG A 23 1.21 -0.68 -10.96
N ASP A 24 1.63 -1.90 -11.28
CA ASP A 24 1.71 -2.36 -12.66
C ASP A 24 0.32 -2.52 -13.29
N GLU A 25 -0.65 -3.04 -12.54
CA GLU A 25 -2.04 -3.15 -12.96
C GLU A 25 -2.66 -1.77 -13.26
N LEU A 26 -2.48 -0.80 -12.36
CA LEU A 26 -3.02 0.54 -12.54
C LEU A 26 -2.32 1.30 -13.68
N THR A 27 -1.00 1.15 -13.79
CA THR A 27 -0.21 1.77 -14.87
C THR A 27 -0.63 1.23 -16.23
N THR A 28 -0.82 -0.08 -16.35
CA THR A 28 -1.30 -0.71 -17.59
C THR A 28 -2.66 -0.14 -18.03
N LYS A 29 -3.59 0.04 -17.08
CA LYS A 29 -4.90 0.64 -17.35
C LYS A 29 -4.78 2.11 -17.78
N ALA A 30 -3.94 2.89 -17.10
CA ALA A 30 -3.70 4.28 -17.44
C ALA A 30 -3.10 4.44 -18.85
N LEU A 31 -2.11 3.61 -19.19
CA LEU A 31 -1.49 3.61 -20.52
C LEU A 31 -2.51 3.25 -21.61
N SER A 32 -3.37 2.26 -21.36
CA SER A 32 -4.43 1.91 -22.32
C SER A 32 -5.42 3.05 -22.53
N ALA A 33 -5.82 3.75 -21.46
CA ALA A 33 -6.72 4.90 -21.55
C ALA A 33 -6.09 6.07 -22.33
N LEU A 34 -4.78 6.31 -22.12
CA LEU A 34 -4.02 7.30 -22.89
C LEU A 34 -3.97 6.97 -24.38
N GLN A 35 -3.72 5.69 -24.72
CA GLN A 35 -3.69 5.23 -26.11
C GLN A 35 -5.05 5.36 -26.81
N GLN A 36 -6.14 5.28 -26.06
CA GLN A 36 -7.51 5.49 -26.55
C GLN A 36 -7.88 6.97 -26.69
N GLY A 37 -6.95 7.89 -26.42
CA GLY A 37 -7.18 9.34 -26.54
C GLY A 37 -7.90 9.96 -25.35
N GLY A 38 -7.89 9.30 -24.19
CA GLY A 38 -8.45 9.88 -22.96
C GLY A 38 -7.65 11.08 -22.46
N ASP A 39 -8.29 11.92 -21.63
CA ASP A 39 -7.64 13.10 -21.06
C ASP A 39 -6.48 12.71 -20.14
N ALA A 40 -5.26 13.11 -20.52
CA ALA A 40 -4.05 12.68 -19.85
C ALA A 40 -3.98 13.17 -18.40
N GLN A 41 -4.46 14.38 -18.14
CA GLN A 41 -4.44 14.98 -16.81
C GLN A 41 -5.41 14.25 -15.86
N ALA A 42 -6.61 13.89 -16.31
CA ALA A 42 -7.57 13.12 -15.55
C ALA A 42 -7.07 11.70 -15.27
N ILE A 43 -6.49 11.03 -16.28
CA ILE A 43 -5.96 9.66 -16.15
C ILE A 43 -4.80 9.61 -15.14
N LEU A 44 -3.87 10.56 -15.19
CA LEU A 44 -2.76 10.60 -14.25
C LEU A 44 -3.21 10.89 -12.81
N GLN A 45 -4.19 11.79 -12.63
CA GLN A 45 -4.78 12.05 -11.31
C GLN A 45 -5.50 10.82 -10.76
N ASP A 46 -6.28 10.12 -11.59
CA ASP A 46 -6.96 8.88 -11.20
C ASP A 46 -5.96 7.77 -10.83
N LEU A 47 -4.90 7.60 -11.61
CA LEU A 47 -3.81 6.66 -11.31
C LEU A 47 -3.18 6.97 -9.95
N ALA A 48 -2.77 8.23 -9.72
CA ALA A 48 -2.14 8.66 -8.48
C ALA A 48 -3.07 8.44 -7.27
N TRP A 49 -4.34 8.81 -7.39
CA TRP A 49 -5.35 8.62 -6.35
C TRP A 49 -5.58 7.13 -6.03
N LYS A 50 -5.79 6.30 -7.06
CA LYS A 50 -5.99 4.85 -6.89
C LYS A 50 -4.78 4.17 -6.28
N LEU A 51 -3.58 4.50 -6.76
CA LEU A 51 -2.34 3.92 -6.25
C LEU A 51 -2.13 4.27 -4.78
N THR A 52 -2.29 5.54 -4.42
CA THR A 52 -2.18 6.00 -3.03
C THR A 52 -3.15 5.25 -2.13
N ASN A 53 -4.43 5.19 -2.52
CA ASN A 53 -5.44 4.48 -1.74
C ASN A 53 -5.13 2.99 -1.58
N ARG A 54 -4.61 2.34 -2.63
CA ARG A 54 -4.28 0.92 -2.59
C ARG A 54 -3.12 0.63 -1.64
N LEU A 55 -2.10 1.48 -1.63
CA LEU A 55 -0.93 1.36 -0.76
C LEU A 55 -1.26 1.63 0.71
N ILE A 56 -2.11 2.62 1.00
CA ILE A 56 -2.44 2.99 2.38
C ILE A 56 -3.56 2.15 3.01
N HIS A 57 -4.33 1.40 2.22
CA HIS A 57 -5.51 0.70 2.70
C HIS A 57 -5.21 -0.28 3.85
N ALA A 58 -4.24 -1.17 3.65
CA ALA A 58 -3.85 -2.16 4.66
C ALA A 58 -3.34 -1.53 5.97
N PRO A 59 -2.35 -0.61 5.95
CA PRO A 59 -1.88 0.01 7.19
C PRO A 59 -2.95 0.87 7.87
N THR A 60 -3.76 1.62 7.12
CA THR A 60 -4.86 2.42 7.69
C THR A 60 -5.89 1.53 8.38
N LYS A 61 -6.22 0.37 7.78
CA LYS A 61 -7.14 -0.60 8.38
C LYS A 61 -6.56 -1.19 9.68
N SER A 62 -5.27 -1.50 9.71
CA SER A 62 -4.59 -1.99 10.92
C SER A 62 -4.59 -0.96 12.04
N LEU A 63 -4.31 0.32 11.72
CA LEU A 63 -4.40 1.43 12.68
C LEU A 63 -5.81 1.58 13.24
N GLN A 64 -6.82 1.59 12.36
CA GLN A 64 -8.23 1.69 12.76
C GLN A 64 -8.66 0.53 13.66
N GLN A 65 -8.17 -0.68 13.39
CA GLN A 65 -8.48 -1.86 14.20
C GLN A 65 -7.84 -1.75 15.59
N ALA A 66 -6.55 -1.40 15.69
CA ALA A 66 -5.87 -1.21 16.97
C ALA A 66 -6.56 -0.13 17.83
N ALA A 67 -6.96 0.98 17.22
CA ALA A 67 -7.69 2.04 17.90
C ALA A 67 -9.07 1.59 18.39
N ARG A 68 -9.79 0.78 17.60
CA ARG A 68 -11.10 0.22 18.00
C ARG A 68 -10.98 -0.80 19.13
N ASP A 69 -9.90 -1.57 19.14
CA ASP A 69 -9.64 -2.59 20.15
C ASP A 69 -9.11 -1.98 21.46
N GLY A 70 -8.80 -0.68 21.49
CA GLY A 70 -8.19 -0.01 22.65
C GLY A 70 -6.75 -0.46 22.91
N ASP A 71 -6.08 -0.98 21.89
CA ASP A 71 -4.72 -1.52 21.98
C ASP A 71 -3.70 -0.42 21.65
N ASP A 72 -3.41 0.40 22.67
CA ASP A 72 -2.51 1.56 22.56
C ASP A 72 -1.06 1.14 22.22
N GLU A 73 -0.60 -0.02 22.70
CA GLU A 73 0.74 -0.54 22.39
C GLU A 73 0.85 -0.85 20.89
N ARG A 74 -0.12 -1.62 20.37
CA ARG A 74 -0.17 -1.94 18.94
C ARG A 74 -0.35 -0.70 18.09
N LEU A 75 -1.14 0.27 18.54
CA LEU A 75 -1.34 1.54 17.84
C LEU A 75 -0.01 2.31 17.72
N ASN A 76 0.75 2.43 18.79
CA ASN A 76 2.05 3.11 18.79
C ASN A 76 3.07 2.41 17.89
N ILE A 77 3.17 1.07 17.97
CA ILE A 77 4.07 0.30 17.08
C ILE A 77 3.73 0.53 15.60
N LEU A 78 2.43 0.55 15.25
CA LEU A 78 1.99 0.81 13.88
C LEU A 78 2.30 2.24 13.44
N ARG A 79 2.12 3.24 14.30
CA ARG A 79 2.47 4.64 14.03
C ARG A 79 3.96 4.79 13.73
N ASP A 80 4.82 4.23 14.58
CA ASP A 80 6.27 4.25 14.41
C ASP A 80 6.68 3.57 13.09
N SER A 81 6.08 2.41 12.80
CA SER A 81 6.35 1.67 11.56
C SER A 81 5.97 2.42 10.27
N LEU A 82 5.05 3.38 10.37
CA LEU A 82 4.59 4.23 9.27
C LEU A 82 5.28 5.60 9.25
N GLY A 83 6.17 5.89 10.21
CA GLY A 83 6.82 7.19 10.36
C GLY A 83 5.86 8.31 10.79
N LEU A 84 4.78 7.95 11.48
CA LEU A 84 3.78 8.87 12.01
C LEU A 84 4.06 9.16 13.49
N GLU A 85 5.17 9.84 13.78
CA GLU A 85 5.44 10.36 15.13
C GLU A 85 4.47 11.52 15.46
#